data_AF-A0A369P7U3-F1
#
_entry.id   AF-A0A369P7U3-F1
#
_cell.length_a   1.000
_cell.length_b   1.000
_cell.length_c   1.000
_cell.angle_alpha   90.00
_cell.angle_beta   90.00
_cell.angle_gamma   90.00
#
_symmetry.space_group_name_H-M   'P 1'
#
loop_
_entity.id
_entity.type
_entity.pdbx_description
1 polymer ?
#
loop_
_entity_poly.entity_id
_entity_poly.type
_entity_poly.pdbx_seq_one_letter_code
_entity_poly.pdbx_strand_id
1 'polypeptide(L)'
;MRRPLTTPNRLMAYAARLNGAKGAKLARAVAKQVRAKSGSVMETELAAIAFTAEVYGGLGIAEALINAPVALSEEARRVARTDWVVLDFYWPKAHFGIEYNGRTAHASADQQDRDSRKRDGLMVDGIETATMTNSQFQNVTECTALLDRVSGRAGKKRRKRRAAHADAHRKLRRQVSKFHQQHFPF
;
A
#
# COMPACT_ATOMS: atom_id res chain seq x y z
N MET A 1 16.86 10.77 5.44
CA MET A 1 15.54 10.30 5.95
C MET A 1 15.47 10.53 7.45
N ARG A 2 14.33 10.97 7.99
CA ARG A 2 14.11 11.04 9.44
C ARG A 2 13.91 9.62 10.00
N ARG A 3 14.51 9.30 11.15
CA ARG A 3 14.23 8.04 11.84
C ARG A 3 12.78 8.04 12.34
N PRO A 4 12.04 6.94 12.19
CA PRO A 4 10.67 6.87 12.69
C PRO A 4 10.66 7.00 14.23
N LEU A 5 9.69 7.75 14.77
CA LEU A 5 9.54 7.97 16.21
C LEU A 5 9.21 6.68 16.99
N THR A 6 8.62 5.71 16.30
CA THR A 6 8.19 4.43 16.87
C THR A 6 8.09 3.37 15.77
N THR A 7 7.77 2.13 16.14
CA THR A 7 7.51 1.03 15.21
C THR A 7 6.11 0.45 15.45
N PRO A 8 5.51 -0.25 14.47
CA PRO A 8 4.25 -0.96 14.68
C PRO A 8 4.31 -1.90 15.90
N ASN A 9 5.41 -2.62 16.08
CA ASN A 9 5.61 -3.51 17.23
C ASN A 9 5.60 -2.75 18.57
N ARG A 10 6.27 -1.59 18.65
CA ARG A 10 6.25 -0.74 19.85
C ARG A 10 4.87 -0.18 20.13
N LEU A 11 4.13 0.24 19.10
CA LEU A 11 2.74 0.70 19.24
C LEU A 11 1.81 -0.42 19.72
N MET A 12 1.92 -1.62 19.16
CA MET A 12 1.15 -2.78 19.60
C MET A 12 1.46 -3.16 21.05
N ALA A 13 2.75 -3.19 21.43
CA ALA A 13 3.18 -3.48 22.79
C ALA A 13 2.66 -2.43 23.79
N TYR A 14 2.70 -1.15 23.42
CA TYR A 14 2.13 -0.08 24.24
C TYR A 14 0.61 -0.23 24.37
N ALA A 15 -0.11 -0.44 23.26
CA ALA A 15 -1.56 -0.59 23.25
C ALA A 15 -2.04 -1.83 24.05
N ALA A 16 -1.24 -2.89 24.10
CA ALA A 16 -1.51 -4.08 24.90
C ALA A 16 -1.50 -3.79 26.41
N ARG A 17 -0.72 -2.79 26.85
CA ARG A 17 -0.59 -2.40 28.26
C ARG A 17 -1.67 -1.41 28.74
N LEU A 18 -2.49 -0.89 27.83
CA LEU A 18 -3.61 0.01 28.15
C LEU A 18 -4.79 -0.77 28.76
N ASN A 19 -4.65 -1.22 30.00
CA ASN A 19 -5.72 -1.90 30.75
C ASN A 19 -6.62 -0.86 31.44
N GLY A 20 -7.93 -1.03 31.36
CA GLY A 20 -8.92 -0.11 31.98
C GLY A 20 -9.03 1.29 31.37
N ALA A 21 -8.09 1.70 30.50
CA ALA A 21 -8.11 3.02 29.87
C ALA A 21 -9.25 3.16 28.84
N LYS A 22 -9.93 4.33 28.86
CA LYS A 22 -10.91 4.69 27.83
C LYS A 22 -10.26 4.65 26.44
N GLY A 23 -10.87 3.95 25.50
CA GLY A 23 -10.37 3.81 24.13
C GLY A 23 -9.31 2.72 23.92
N ALA A 24 -8.92 1.97 24.95
CA ALA A 24 -7.89 0.94 24.83
C ALA A 24 -8.19 -0.15 23.78
N LYS A 25 -9.45 -0.58 23.66
CA LYS A 25 -9.88 -1.54 22.63
C LYS A 25 -9.65 -1.00 21.22
N LEU A 26 -9.97 0.28 21.00
CA LEU A 26 -9.75 0.95 19.73
C LEU A 26 -8.26 1.12 19.45
N ALA A 27 -7.47 1.55 20.44
CA ALA A 27 -6.02 1.68 20.31
C ALA A 27 -5.37 0.35 19.87
N ARG A 28 -5.75 -0.77 20.50
CA ARG A 28 -5.29 -2.11 20.09
C ARG A 28 -5.71 -2.48 18.66
N ALA A 29 -6.94 -2.16 18.27
CA ALA A 29 -7.42 -2.45 16.92
C ALA A 29 -6.68 -1.64 15.85
N VAL A 30 -6.46 -0.34 16.10
CA VAL A 30 -5.77 0.59 15.19
C VAL A 30 -4.26 0.33 15.14
N ALA A 31 -3.63 -0.03 16.26
CA ALA A 31 -2.20 -0.37 16.29
C ALA A 31 -1.86 -1.52 15.33
N LYS A 32 -2.79 -2.49 15.15
CA LYS A 32 -2.67 -3.58 14.18
C LYS A 32 -2.79 -3.12 12.72
N GLN A 33 -3.30 -1.92 12.46
CA GLN A 33 -3.42 -1.35 11.11
C GLN A 33 -2.19 -0.53 10.71
N VAL A 34 -1.33 -0.14 11.66
CA VAL A 34 -0.11 0.61 11.35
C VAL A 34 0.86 -0.30 10.60
N ARG A 35 1.38 0.17 9.48
CA ARG A 35 2.38 -0.53 8.67
C ARG A 35 3.71 0.21 8.72
N ALA A 36 4.80 -0.55 8.84
CA ALA A 36 6.13 0.01 8.73
C ALA A 36 6.43 0.37 7.27
N LYS A 37 7.41 1.25 7.08
CA LYS A 37 8.00 1.59 5.78
C LYS A 37 7.07 2.29 4.77
N SER A 38 5.85 2.66 5.12
CA SER A 38 5.08 3.60 4.29
C SER A 38 5.85 4.92 4.16
N GLY A 39 6.18 5.30 2.93
CA GLY A 39 7.04 6.44 2.58
C GLY A 39 6.28 7.74 2.42
N SER A 40 4.95 7.68 2.28
CA SER A 40 4.09 8.84 2.10
C SER A 40 2.74 8.71 2.81
N VAL A 41 2.04 9.84 2.93
CA VAL A 41 0.65 9.87 3.44
C VAL A 41 -0.27 9.05 2.56
N MET A 42 -0.09 9.13 1.23
CA MET A 42 -0.91 8.40 0.27
C MET A 42 -0.70 6.89 0.32
N GLU A 43 0.54 6.43 0.45
CA GLU A 43 0.82 5.02 0.69
C GLU A 43 0.18 4.55 2.00
N THR A 44 0.17 5.37 3.04
CA THR A 44 -0.46 5.04 4.32
C THR A 44 -1.97 4.87 4.16
N GLU A 45 -2.63 5.77 3.43
CA GLU A 45 -4.05 5.67 3.12
C GLU A 45 -4.37 4.45 2.26
N LEU A 46 -3.58 4.21 1.20
CA LEU A 46 -3.75 3.04 0.33
C LEU A 46 -3.59 1.73 1.12
N ALA A 47 -2.57 1.64 1.98
CA ALA A 47 -2.37 0.50 2.87
C ALA A 47 -3.56 0.29 3.80
N ALA A 48 -4.09 1.37 4.40
CA ALA A 48 -5.26 1.29 5.27
C ALA A 48 -6.50 0.80 4.52
N ILE A 49 -6.77 1.30 3.31
CA ILE A 49 -7.88 0.86 2.47
C ILE A 49 -7.73 -0.60 2.02
N ALA A 50 -6.53 -0.98 1.58
CA ALA A 50 -6.25 -2.31 1.06
C ALA A 50 -6.35 -3.39 2.16
N PHE A 51 -5.67 -3.20 3.29
CA PHE A 51 -5.43 -4.28 4.26
C PHE A 51 -6.42 -4.32 5.41
N THR A 52 -7.12 -3.22 5.69
CA THR A 52 -8.17 -3.23 6.73
C THR A 52 -9.24 -4.27 6.38
N ALA A 53 -9.70 -5.04 7.37
CA ALA A 53 -10.71 -6.07 7.14
C ALA A 53 -12.04 -5.48 6.62
N GLU A 54 -12.75 -6.26 5.81
CA GLU A 54 -14.03 -5.85 5.20
C GLU A 54 -15.08 -5.42 6.23
N VAL A 55 -15.08 -6.01 7.43
CA VAL A 55 -16.01 -5.64 8.52
C VAL A 55 -15.80 -4.20 9.03
N TYR A 56 -14.62 -3.63 8.79
CA TYR A 56 -14.30 -2.24 9.11
C TYR A 56 -14.27 -1.34 7.85
N GLY A 57 -14.72 -1.87 6.71
CA GLY A 57 -14.79 -1.13 5.45
C GLY A 57 -13.55 -1.19 4.58
N GLY A 58 -12.48 -1.89 4.96
CA GLY A 58 -11.35 -2.09 4.04
C GLY A 58 -11.63 -3.17 3.00
N LEU A 59 -10.64 -3.49 2.16
CA LEU A 59 -10.75 -4.56 1.16
C LEU A 59 -10.23 -5.90 1.67
N GLY A 60 -9.52 -5.90 2.80
CA GLY A 60 -8.97 -7.08 3.46
C GLY A 60 -8.07 -7.92 2.58
N ILE A 61 -7.39 -7.33 1.58
CA ILE A 61 -6.53 -8.10 0.68
C ILE A 61 -5.30 -8.63 1.42
N ALA A 62 -4.62 -9.64 0.87
CA ALA A 62 -3.39 -10.16 1.47
C ALA A 62 -2.37 -9.03 1.65
N GLU A 63 -1.55 -9.10 2.70
CA GLU A 63 -0.58 -8.04 2.97
C GLU A 63 0.52 -8.01 1.89
N ALA A 64 0.92 -6.80 1.51
CA ALA A 64 2.06 -6.54 0.66
C ALA A 64 3.32 -6.26 1.50
N LEU A 65 4.48 -6.50 0.90
CA LEU A 65 5.72 -5.86 1.34
C LEU A 65 5.67 -4.39 0.91
N ILE A 66 5.80 -3.47 1.87
CA ILE A 66 5.76 -2.02 1.61
C ILE A 66 7.18 -1.46 1.58
N ASN A 67 7.52 -0.71 0.52
CA ASN A 67 8.85 -0.13 0.28
C ASN A 67 9.98 -1.11 0.61
N ALA A 68 9.80 -2.36 0.18
CA ALA A 68 10.78 -3.40 0.39
C ALA A 68 11.65 -3.54 -0.86
N PRO A 69 12.97 -3.73 -0.71
CA PRO A 69 13.82 -4.14 -1.81
C PRO A 69 13.35 -5.48 -2.39
N VAL A 70 13.19 -5.51 -3.69
CA VAL A 70 12.96 -6.70 -4.51
C VAL A 70 14.29 -7.04 -5.15
N ALA A 71 14.91 -8.13 -4.70
CA ALA A 71 16.13 -8.63 -5.30
C ALA A 71 15.85 -9.13 -6.71
N LEU A 72 16.69 -8.73 -7.67
CA LEU A 72 16.55 -9.12 -9.07
C LEU A 72 17.34 -10.40 -9.36
N SER A 73 16.86 -11.19 -10.32
CA SER A 73 17.65 -12.29 -10.91
C SER A 73 18.87 -11.76 -11.65
N GLU A 74 19.87 -12.61 -11.92
CA GLU A 74 21.07 -12.19 -12.64
C GLU A 74 20.73 -11.57 -14.01
N GLU A 75 19.75 -12.11 -14.72
CA GLU A 75 19.30 -11.59 -16.01
C GLU A 75 18.65 -10.22 -15.85
N ALA A 76 17.72 -10.07 -14.90
CA ALA A 76 17.07 -8.81 -14.60
C ALA A 76 18.06 -7.73 -14.14
N ARG A 77 19.13 -8.09 -13.41
CA ARG A 77 20.19 -7.15 -12.99
C ARG A 77 20.94 -6.55 -14.17
N ARG A 78 21.22 -7.34 -15.22
CA ARG A 78 21.88 -6.83 -16.43
C ARG A 78 21.03 -5.79 -17.15
N VAL A 79 19.71 -5.99 -17.17
CA VAL A 79 18.73 -5.07 -17.77
C VAL A 79 18.53 -3.83 -16.89
N ALA A 80 18.25 -4.03 -15.60
CA ALA A 80 17.94 -2.94 -14.66
C ALA A 80 19.18 -2.12 -14.25
N ARG A 81 20.38 -2.69 -14.40
CA ARG A 81 21.68 -2.14 -13.92
C ARG A 81 21.71 -1.89 -12.41
N THR A 82 21.04 -2.74 -11.65
CA THR A 82 21.00 -2.71 -10.18
C THR A 82 20.70 -4.11 -9.65
N ASP A 83 21.16 -4.43 -8.44
CA ASP A 83 20.90 -5.71 -7.77
C ASP A 83 19.46 -5.85 -7.27
N TRP A 84 18.79 -4.72 -7.02
CA TRP A 84 17.45 -4.66 -6.47
C TRP A 84 16.73 -3.38 -6.89
N VAL A 85 15.41 -3.42 -6.81
CA VAL A 85 14.51 -2.27 -6.99
C VAL A 85 13.55 -2.17 -5.80
N VAL A 86 12.86 -1.05 -5.66
CA VAL A 86 11.84 -0.86 -4.60
C VAL A 86 10.48 -0.66 -5.25
N LEU A 87 9.48 -1.35 -4.74
CA LEU A 87 8.08 -1.13 -5.08
C LEU A 87 7.35 -0.65 -3.83
N ASP A 88 6.41 0.28 -4.00
CA ASP A 88 5.64 0.81 -2.87
C ASP A 88 4.81 -0.30 -2.21
N PHE A 89 4.23 -1.19 -3.01
CA PHE A 89 3.54 -2.39 -2.57
C PHE A 89 3.91 -3.57 -3.45
N TYR A 90 4.42 -4.65 -2.86
CA TYR A 90 4.78 -5.86 -3.58
C TYR A 90 4.16 -7.11 -2.95
N TRP A 91 3.51 -7.94 -3.78
CA TRP A 91 2.98 -9.25 -3.41
C TRP A 91 3.82 -10.35 -4.06
N PRO A 92 4.83 -10.92 -3.36
CA PRO A 92 5.73 -11.91 -3.93
C PRO A 92 4.99 -13.12 -4.51
N LYS A 93 4.02 -13.66 -3.77
CA LYS A 93 3.22 -14.81 -4.21
C LYS A 93 2.38 -14.54 -5.47
N ALA A 94 2.07 -13.28 -5.74
CA ALA A 94 1.27 -12.87 -6.89
C ALA A 94 2.14 -12.42 -8.08
N HIS A 95 3.47 -12.33 -7.89
CA HIS A 95 4.39 -11.66 -8.82
C HIS A 95 3.83 -10.31 -9.30
N PHE A 96 3.31 -9.50 -8.36
CA PHE A 96 2.61 -8.26 -8.68
C PHE A 96 3.02 -7.11 -7.76
N GLY A 97 3.27 -5.94 -8.34
CA GLY A 97 3.57 -4.70 -7.65
C GLY A 97 2.61 -3.55 -7.96
N ILE A 98 2.40 -2.67 -7.00
CA ILE A 98 1.77 -1.36 -7.22
C ILE A 98 2.78 -0.27 -6.88
N GLU A 99 2.91 0.70 -7.77
CA GLU A 99 3.61 1.95 -7.55
C GLU A 99 2.61 3.11 -7.47
N TYR A 100 2.69 3.89 -6.41
CA TYR A 100 1.86 5.06 -6.21
C TYR A 100 2.49 6.27 -6.93
N ASN A 101 1.82 6.77 -7.96
CA ASN A 101 2.27 7.97 -8.67
C ASN A 101 1.59 9.22 -8.10
N GLY A 102 2.33 9.92 -7.24
CA GLY A 102 1.97 11.21 -6.67
C GLY A 102 2.38 12.41 -7.53
N ARG A 103 2.19 12.37 -8.86
CA ARG A 103 2.42 13.49 -9.81
C ARG A 103 3.75 14.24 -9.63
N THR A 104 4.73 13.89 -10.47
CA THR A 104 5.77 14.83 -10.92
C THR A 104 5.75 14.89 -12.43
N ALA A 105 5.22 15.98 -12.99
CA ALA A 105 5.19 16.25 -14.43
C ALA A 105 6.56 16.69 -15.00
N HIS A 106 7.63 16.55 -14.23
CA HIS A 106 8.99 16.96 -14.59
C HIS A 106 10.00 15.91 -14.13
N ALA A 107 9.88 14.67 -14.60
CA ALA A 107 10.96 13.70 -14.47
C ALA A 107 12.10 14.09 -15.44
N SER A 108 13.34 14.11 -14.97
CA SER A 108 14.50 14.27 -15.85
C SER A 108 14.65 13.06 -16.79
N ALA A 109 15.37 13.22 -17.90
CA ALA A 109 15.68 12.10 -18.80
C ALA A 109 16.33 10.92 -18.04
N ASP A 110 17.26 11.21 -17.13
CA ASP A 110 17.89 10.19 -16.28
C ASP A 110 16.89 9.43 -15.39
N GLN A 111 15.85 10.10 -14.90
CA GLN A 111 14.81 9.45 -14.09
C GLN A 111 13.92 8.57 -14.95
N GLN A 112 13.55 9.03 -16.14
CA GLN A 112 12.79 8.24 -17.12
C GLN A 112 13.55 6.97 -17.53
N ASP A 113 14.85 7.09 -17.79
CA ASP A 113 15.72 5.95 -18.10
C ASP A 113 15.80 4.94 -16.96
N ARG A 114 15.94 5.41 -15.71
CA ARG A 114 15.95 4.55 -14.52
C ARG A 114 14.62 3.85 -14.33
N ASP A 115 13.51 4.56 -14.48
CA ASP A 115 12.16 4.00 -14.35
C ASP A 115 11.86 2.99 -15.47
N SER A 116 12.38 3.21 -16.68
CA SER A 116 12.28 2.24 -17.77
C SER A 116 13.06 0.97 -17.43
N ARG A 117 14.35 1.09 -17.07
CA ARG A 117 15.20 -0.07 -16.70
C ARG A 117 14.63 -0.86 -15.54
N LYS A 118 14.06 -0.18 -14.55
CA LYS A 118 13.35 -0.82 -13.43
C LYS A 118 12.17 -1.65 -13.92
N ARG A 119 11.32 -1.10 -14.79
CA ARG A 119 10.18 -1.83 -15.37
C ARG A 119 10.64 -3.03 -16.20
N ASP A 120 11.67 -2.85 -17.00
CA ASP A 120 12.21 -3.92 -17.86
C ASP A 120 12.81 -5.06 -17.02
N GLY A 121 13.58 -4.75 -15.98
CA GLY A 121 14.10 -5.77 -15.06
C GLY A 121 13.03 -6.53 -14.30
N LEU A 122 11.98 -5.84 -13.83
CA LEU A 122 10.83 -6.50 -13.20
C LEU A 122 10.07 -7.41 -14.17
N MET A 123 9.94 -6.98 -15.44
CA MET A 123 9.34 -7.78 -16.49
C MET A 123 10.13 -9.07 -16.76
N VAL A 124 11.47 -9.00 -16.79
CA VAL A 124 12.35 -10.18 -16.92
C VAL A 124 12.10 -11.17 -15.78
N ASP A 125 11.93 -10.70 -14.54
CA ASP A 125 11.60 -11.54 -13.38
C ASP A 125 10.12 -11.98 -13.34
N GLY A 126 9.34 -11.69 -14.38
CA GLY A 126 7.92 -12.03 -14.47
C GLY A 126 7.04 -11.27 -13.47
N ILE A 127 7.52 -10.14 -12.94
CA ILE A 127 6.80 -9.31 -11.97
C ILE A 127 6.02 -8.24 -12.74
N GLU A 128 4.69 -8.36 -12.73
CA GLU A 128 3.82 -7.33 -13.30
C GLU A 128 3.69 -6.14 -12.34
N THR A 129 3.70 -4.92 -12.86
CA THR A 129 3.44 -3.71 -12.06
C THR A 129 2.25 -2.94 -12.58
N ALA A 130 1.57 -2.24 -11.67
CA ALA A 130 0.57 -1.24 -12.01
C ALA A 130 0.86 0.07 -11.30
N THR A 131 0.58 1.18 -11.97
CA THR A 131 0.61 2.51 -11.35
C THR A 131 -0.76 2.83 -10.75
N MET A 132 -0.78 3.25 -9.49
CA MET A 132 -1.93 3.86 -8.84
C MET A 132 -1.72 5.37 -8.76
N THR A 133 -2.45 6.13 -9.56
CA THR A 133 -2.45 7.59 -9.47
C THR A 133 -3.39 8.07 -8.35
N ASN A 134 -3.25 9.33 -7.90
CA ASN A 134 -4.18 9.90 -6.94
C ASN A 134 -5.64 9.88 -7.47
N SER A 135 -5.89 10.19 -8.74
CA SER A 135 -7.26 10.17 -9.30
C SER A 135 -7.87 8.77 -9.27
N GLN A 136 -7.09 7.74 -9.64
CA GLN A 136 -7.53 6.35 -9.54
C GLN A 136 -7.76 5.92 -8.08
N PHE A 137 -6.93 6.38 -7.15
CA PHE A 137 -7.09 6.08 -5.73
C PHE A 137 -8.36 6.72 -5.14
N GLN A 138 -8.66 7.97 -5.50
CA GLN A 138 -9.86 8.68 -5.07
C GLN A 138 -11.14 8.10 -5.71
N ASN A 139 -11.05 7.59 -6.94
CA ASN A 139 -12.16 6.87 -7.57
C ASN A 139 -12.35 5.50 -6.90
N VAL A 140 -13.42 5.36 -6.11
CA VAL A 140 -13.73 4.14 -5.36
C VAL A 140 -13.79 2.90 -6.27
N THR A 141 -14.37 3.02 -7.45
CA THR A 141 -14.55 1.92 -8.40
C THR A 141 -13.21 1.48 -8.99
N GLU A 142 -12.40 2.43 -9.49
CA GLU A 142 -11.09 2.14 -10.09
C GLU A 142 -10.11 1.56 -9.05
N CYS A 143 -10.02 2.19 -7.88
CA CYS A 143 -9.19 1.72 -6.77
C CYS A 143 -9.57 0.29 -6.36
N THR A 144 -10.87 0.02 -6.18
CA THR A 144 -11.35 -1.31 -5.79
C THR A 144 -11.10 -2.34 -6.87
N ALA A 145 -11.29 -1.99 -8.15
CA ALA A 145 -11.04 -2.90 -9.27
C ALA A 145 -9.57 -3.31 -9.36
N LEU A 146 -8.64 -2.36 -9.23
CA LEU A 146 -7.21 -2.64 -9.25
C LEU A 146 -6.80 -3.51 -8.06
N LEU A 147 -7.24 -3.18 -6.84
CA LEU A 147 -6.91 -3.98 -5.64
C LEU A 147 -7.57 -5.37 -5.63
N ASP A 148 -8.77 -5.52 -6.21
CA ASP A 148 -9.41 -6.82 -6.40
C ASP A 148 -8.62 -7.71 -7.38
N ARG A 149 -8.05 -7.12 -8.45
CA ARG A 149 -7.18 -7.84 -9.40
C ARG A 149 -5.97 -8.43 -8.69
N VAL A 150 -5.31 -7.64 -7.84
CA VAL A 150 -4.17 -8.10 -7.03
C VAL A 150 -4.59 -9.20 -6.05
N SER A 151 -5.71 -9.00 -5.36
CA SER A 151 -6.25 -9.98 -4.40
C SER A 151 -6.49 -11.35 -5.04
N GLY A 152 -7.05 -11.37 -6.26
CA GLY A 152 -7.26 -12.58 -7.03
C GLY A 152 -5.96 -13.31 -7.36
N ARG A 153 -4.92 -12.57 -7.80
CA ARG A 153 -3.59 -13.13 -8.09
C ARG A 153 -2.85 -13.62 -6.85
N ALA A 154 -3.07 -12.98 -5.70
CA ALA A 154 -2.53 -13.41 -4.41
C ALA A 154 -3.24 -14.64 -3.84
N GLY A 155 -4.11 -15.31 -4.63
CA GLY A 155 -4.79 -16.55 -4.25
C GLY A 155 -6.01 -16.34 -3.36
N LYS A 156 -6.47 -15.10 -3.16
CA LYS A 156 -7.67 -14.83 -2.36
C LYS A 156 -8.90 -14.83 -3.26
N LYS A 157 -9.75 -15.84 -3.11
CA LYS A 157 -11.03 -15.91 -3.85
C LYS A 157 -11.87 -14.68 -3.53
N ARG A 158 -12.31 -13.99 -4.58
CA ARG A 158 -13.21 -12.84 -4.48
C ARG A 158 -14.54 -13.29 -3.89
N ARG A 159 -14.89 -12.83 -2.70
CA ARG A 159 -16.22 -13.04 -2.10
C ARG A 159 -17.08 -11.83 -2.42
N LYS A 160 -18.39 -12.05 -2.61
CA LYS A 160 -19.35 -10.95 -2.72
C LYS A 160 -19.33 -10.16 -1.40
N ARG A 161 -19.00 -8.87 -1.50
CA ARG A 161 -19.03 -7.96 -0.35
C ARG A 161 -20.46 -7.86 0.18
N ARG A 162 -20.59 -7.77 1.51
CA ARG A 162 -21.90 -7.55 2.16
C ARG A 162 -22.46 -6.18 1.76
N ALA A 163 -23.78 -6.02 1.73
CA ALA A 163 -24.42 -4.74 1.39
C ALA A 163 -23.90 -3.58 2.27
N ALA A 164 -23.74 -3.83 3.57
CA ALA A 164 -23.21 -2.86 4.54
C ALA A 164 -21.74 -2.45 4.31
N HIS A 165 -20.99 -3.18 3.46
CA HIS A 165 -19.59 -2.86 3.17
C HIS A 165 -19.46 -1.49 2.50
N ALA A 166 -20.38 -1.13 1.59
CA ALA A 166 -20.29 0.15 0.86
C ALA A 166 -20.27 1.36 1.81
N ASP A 167 -21.13 1.37 2.82
CA ASP A 167 -21.18 2.44 3.82
C ASP A 167 -19.96 2.44 4.73
N ALA A 168 -19.52 1.26 5.18
CA ALA A 168 -18.30 1.12 5.96
C ALA A 168 -17.06 1.57 5.16
N HIS A 169 -17.00 1.27 3.86
CA HIS A 169 -15.90 1.64 2.98
C HIS A 169 -15.83 3.15 2.77
N ARG A 170 -16.98 3.80 2.52
CA ARG A 170 -17.07 5.27 2.45
C ARG A 170 -16.67 5.92 3.77
N LYS A 171 -17.09 5.35 4.90
CA LYS A 171 -16.70 5.83 6.23
C LYS A 171 -15.19 5.71 6.45
N LEU A 172 -14.59 4.55 6.14
CA LEU A 172 -13.16 4.33 6.27
C LEU A 172 -12.37 5.31 5.41
N ARG A 173 -12.72 5.49 4.14
CA ARG A 173 -12.08 6.46 3.23
C ARG A 173 -12.06 7.87 3.82
N ARG A 174 -13.20 8.35 4.34
CA ARG A 174 -13.28 9.66 5.01
C ARG A 174 -12.41 9.74 6.28
N GLN A 175 -12.28 8.64 7.02
CA GLN A 175 -11.48 8.62 8.24
C GLN A 175 -9.99 8.66 7.93
N VAL A 176 -9.52 7.89 6.94
CA VAL A 176 -8.09 7.83 6.59
C VAL A 176 -7.62 9.09 5.87
N SER A 177 -8.49 9.70 5.05
CA SER A 177 -8.16 10.94 4.32
C SER A 177 -8.14 12.19 5.21
N LYS A 178 -8.65 12.11 6.45
CA LYS A 178 -8.80 13.29 7.32
C LYS A 178 -7.46 13.96 7.61
N PHE A 179 -6.41 13.18 7.86
CA PHE A 179 -5.07 13.72 8.12
C PHE A 179 -4.53 14.46 6.90
N HIS A 180 -4.60 13.83 5.73
CA HIS A 180 -4.19 14.44 4.46
C HIS A 180 -4.97 15.74 4.19
N GLN A 181 -6.29 15.70 4.26
CA GLN A 181 -7.14 16.88 4.02
C GLN A 181 -6.85 18.04 4.98
N GLN A 182 -6.45 17.75 6.22
CA GLN A 182 -6.15 18.77 7.22
C GLN A 182 -4.75 19.37 7.10
N HIS A 183 -3.78 18.65 6.52
CA HIS A 183 -2.36 19.04 6.56
C HIS A 183 -1.74 19.24 5.18
N PHE A 184 -2.39 18.75 4.13
CA PHE A 184 -2.08 19.06 2.74
C PHE A 184 -3.39 19.35 1.99
N PRO A 185 -4.16 20.37 2.42
CA PRO A 185 -5.26 20.87 1.61
C PRO A 185 -4.68 21.38 0.28
N PHE A 186 -5.44 21.20 -0.81
CA PHE A 186 -5.09 21.75 -2.12
C PHE A 186 -4.78 23.25 -2.04
#